data_AF-D4H8K1-F1
#
_entry.id   AF-D4H8K1-F1
#
_cell.length_a   1.000
_cell.length_b   1.000
_cell.length_c   1.000
_cell.angle_alpha   90.00
_cell.angle_beta   90.00
_cell.angle_gamma   90.00
#
_symmetry.space_group_name_H-M   'P 1'
#
loop_
_entity.id
_entity.type
_entity.pdbx_description
1 polymer ?
#
loop_
_entity_poly.entity_id
_entity_poly.type
_entity_poly.pdbx_seq_one_letter_code
_entity_poly.pdbx_strand_id
1 'polypeptide(L)'
;MKYILTIAAVFLFSFAAVSAGEIGFKCSECHETPQDILPDGHITKKVFEGCFDCHQTGKKVRLSNKVHAVHISFSDISGETCLSCHIEAEPGLIRVDSVNDYVIETEFGVKSFQSLYTTGKLANSHKNAGLSCGDCHATYDYDEIDNMAPKCKECHGDYPEVSKLTADAEYETNPHESHFPNLACTKCHSVHDDFKDYCSEKCHKWDFNWQQKVSAK
;
A
#
# COMPACT_ATOMS: atom_id res chain seq x y z
N MET A 1 40.84 44.27 41.95
CA MET A 1 39.65 43.80 41.23
C MET A 1 39.80 42.32 40.94
N LYS A 2 39.06 41.45 41.64
CA LYS A 2 39.05 40.00 41.44
C LYS A 2 38.09 39.68 40.29
N TYR A 3 38.60 39.13 39.19
CA TYR A 3 37.75 38.59 38.11
C TYR A 3 37.34 37.16 38.49
N ILE A 4 36.03 36.96 38.65
CA ILE A 4 35.41 35.65 38.86
C ILE A 4 35.24 35.03 37.47
N LEU A 5 35.98 33.96 37.19
CA LEU A 5 35.76 33.11 36.01
C LEU A 5 34.60 32.16 36.31
N THR A 6 33.43 32.44 35.73
CA THR A 6 32.28 31.53 35.76
C THR A 6 32.47 30.49 34.64
N ILE A 7 32.77 29.25 35.02
CA ILE A 7 32.83 28.12 34.07
C ILE A 7 31.39 27.70 33.77
N ALA A 8 30.92 27.97 32.56
CA ALA A 8 29.67 27.43 32.05
C ALA A 8 29.88 25.94 31.71
N ALA A 9 29.27 25.05 32.50
CA ALA A 9 29.24 23.62 32.20
C ALA A 9 28.36 23.40 30.96
N VAL A 10 29.00 23.09 29.84
CA VAL A 10 28.31 22.64 28.62
C VAL A 10 27.82 21.22 28.88
N PHE A 11 26.54 21.08 29.20
CA PHE A 11 25.86 19.79 29.17
C PHE A 11 25.77 19.33 27.72
N LEU A 12 26.73 18.52 27.30
CA LEU A 12 26.62 17.71 26.09
C LEU A 12 25.54 16.65 26.35
N PHE A 13 24.30 16.97 25.99
CA PHE A 13 23.28 15.94 25.77
C PHE A 13 23.80 15.05 24.65
N SER A 14 24.26 13.86 25.02
CA SER A 14 24.49 12.78 24.05
C SER A 14 23.12 12.43 23.47
N PHE A 15 22.84 12.90 22.26
CA PHE A 15 21.81 12.30 21.44
C PHE A 15 22.23 10.87 21.18
N ALA A 16 21.61 9.93 21.90
CA ALA A 16 21.65 8.53 21.49
C ALA A 16 21.10 8.50 20.06
N ALA A 17 21.94 8.08 19.11
CA ALA A 17 21.49 7.77 17.77
C ALA A 17 20.44 6.66 17.91
N VAL A 18 19.18 6.98 17.61
CA VAL A 18 18.14 5.99 17.39
C VAL A 18 18.64 5.11 16.25
N SER A 19 18.96 3.85 16.56
CA SER A 19 19.36 2.88 15.56
C SER A 19 18.22 2.68 14.57
N ALA A 20 18.58 2.45 13.30
CA ALA A 20 17.67 2.05 12.24
C ALA A 20 16.62 1.06 12.78
N GLY A 21 15.35 1.42 12.57
CA GLY A 21 14.19 0.94 13.31
C GLY A 21 14.16 -0.57 13.53
N GLU A 22 13.96 -0.97 14.79
CA GLU A 22 13.46 -2.29 15.08
C GLU A 22 12.11 -2.45 14.36
N ILE A 23 12.05 -3.38 13.42
CA ILE A 23 10.77 -3.87 12.89
C ILE A 23 9.96 -4.29 14.12
N GLY A 24 8.77 -3.71 14.28
CA GLY A 24 7.99 -3.80 15.52
C GLY A 24 7.53 -5.20 15.92
N PHE A 25 7.78 -6.20 15.07
CA PHE A 25 7.44 -7.60 15.29
C PHE A 25 8.61 -8.49 14.89
N LYS A 26 8.85 -9.57 15.64
CA LYS A 26 9.87 -10.58 15.33
C LYS A 26 9.22 -11.88 14.93
N CYS A 27 9.56 -12.42 13.75
CA CYS A 27 9.00 -13.68 13.26
C CYS A 27 9.14 -14.84 14.27
N SER A 28 10.24 -14.85 15.03
CA SER A 28 10.55 -15.85 16.06
C SER A 28 9.61 -15.83 17.27
N GLU A 29 8.77 -14.80 17.43
CA GLU A 29 7.77 -14.75 18.51
C GLU A 29 6.57 -15.65 18.21
N CYS A 30 6.34 -15.98 16.93
CA CYS A 30 5.22 -16.82 16.50
C CYS A 30 5.65 -18.08 15.73
N HIS A 31 6.87 -18.10 15.18
CA HIS A 31 7.40 -19.24 14.42
C HIS A 31 8.63 -19.84 15.11
N GLU A 32 8.63 -21.16 15.30
CA GLU A 32 9.72 -21.87 15.96
C GLU A 32 11.00 -21.88 15.10
N THR A 33 10.87 -22.22 13.82
CA THR A 33 12.01 -22.21 12.88
C THR A 33 11.65 -21.57 11.55
N PRO A 34 12.62 -20.99 10.80
CA PRO A 34 12.37 -20.51 9.45
C PRO A 34 11.93 -21.61 8.50
N GLN A 35 12.35 -22.87 8.71
CA GLN A 35 11.97 -24.00 7.85
C GLN A 35 10.45 -24.18 7.79
N ASP A 36 9.74 -23.89 8.88
CA ASP A 36 8.30 -24.14 9.00
C ASP A 36 7.45 -23.20 8.12
N ILE A 37 8.02 -22.09 7.68
CA ILE A 37 7.32 -21.05 6.90
C ILE A 37 7.84 -20.89 5.48
N LEU A 38 8.91 -21.60 5.12
CA LEU A 38 9.49 -21.53 3.79
C LEU A 38 8.79 -22.53 2.86
N PRO A 39 8.40 -22.14 1.63
CA PRO A 39 7.80 -23.06 0.69
C PRO A 39 8.80 -24.12 0.21
N ASP A 40 8.28 -25.25 -0.26
CA ASP A 40 9.09 -26.31 -0.84
C ASP A 40 10.03 -25.78 -1.94
N GLY A 41 11.30 -26.18 -1.87
CA GLY A 41 12.32 -25.75 -2.83
C GLY A 41 12.89 -24.35 -2.59
N HIS A 42 12.50 -23.66 -1.52
CA HIS A 42 13.14 -22.41 -1.11
C HIS A 42 14.58 -22.62 -0.61
N ILE A 43 15.44 -21.62 -0.77
CA ILE A 43 16.79 -21.65 -0.17
C ILE A 43 16.69 -21.75 1.36
N THR A 44 17.40 -22.72 1.94
CA THR A 44 17.37 -22.96 3.38
C THR A 44 18.06 -21.81 4.14
N LYS A 45 17.35 -21.19 5.08
CA LYS A 45 17.88 -20.19 6.03
C LYS A 45 17.76 -20.73 7.45
N LYS A 46 18.81 -20.68 8.25
CA LYS A 46 18.81 -21.21 9.64
C LYS A 46 18.30 -20.22 10.68
N VAL A 47 18.19 -18.95 10.32
CA VAL A 47 17.79 -17.84 11.20
C VAL A 47 16.81 -16.94 10.43
N PHE A 48 16.00 -16.15 11.14
CA PHE A 48 14.97 -15.30 10.54
C PHE A 48 15.54 -14.03 9.88
N GLU A 49 16.78 -13.66 10.19
CA GLU A 49 17.46 -12.51 9.61
C GLU A 49 17.82 -12.71 8.12
N GLY A 50 17.75 -11.62 7.35
CA GLY A 50 18.17 -11.60 5.95
C GLY A 50 17.14 -12.17 4.96
N CYS A 51 15.87 -12.29 5.34
CA CYS A 51 14.79 -12.61 4.40
C CYS A 51 14.61 -11.49 3.35
N PHE A 52 14.70 -10.24 3.79
CA PHE A 52 14.57 -9.06 2.93
C PHE A 52 15.74 -8.90 1.94
N ASP A 53 16.90 -9.54 2.17
CA ASP A 53 18.04 -9.52 1.24
C ASP A 53 17.65 -10.05 -0.16
N CYS A 54 16.72 -11.02 -0.21
CA CYS A 54 16.22 -11.60 -1.45
C CYS A 54 14.82 -11.11 -1.81
N HIS A 55 14.02 -10.70 -0.82
CA HIS A 55 12.60 -10.36 -0.98
C HIS A 55 12.29 -8.87 -0.81
N GLN A 56 13.22 -8.03 -1.24
CA GLN A 56 13.10 -6.57 -1.28
C GLN A 56 12.18 -6.06 -2.42
N THR A 57 11.89 -4.77 -2.39
CA THR A 57 11.20 -4.04 -3.46
C THR A 57 11.86 -4.25 -4.83
N GLY A 58 11.07 -4.40 -5.87
CA GLY A 58 11.55 -4.63 -7.25
C GLY A 58 11.99 -6.08 -7.55
N LYS A 59 11.92 -6.99 -6.58
CA LYS A 59 12.08 -8.43 -6.83
C LYS A 59 10.74 -9.08 -7.14
N LYS A 60 10.79 -10.20 -7.86
CA LYS A 60 9.61 -10.96 -8.30
C LYS A 60 8.66 -11.34 -7.15
N VAL A 61 9.22 -11.55 -5.94
CA VAL A 61 8.45 -11.89 -4.73
C VAL A 61 8.86 -10.93 -3.63
N ARG A 62 8.00 -9.96 -3.31
CA ARG A 62 8.16 -9.08 -2.15
C ARG A 62 7.66 -9.79 -0.89
N LEU A 63 8.46 -9.77 0.18
CA LEU A 63 8.14 -10.53 1.40
C LEU A 63 6.85 -10.02 2.06
N SER A 64 6.68 -8.70 2.16
CA SER A 64 5.50 -8.08 2.77
C SER A 64 4.21 -8.59 2.13
N ASN A 65 4.15 -8.71 0.81
CA ASN A 65 2.98 -9.23 0.10
C ASN A 65 2.66 -10.69 0.49
N LYS A 66 3.70 -11.51 0.70
CA LYS A 66 3.52 -12.92 1.10
C LYS A 66 3.13 -13.04 2.57
N VAL A 67 3.80 -12.30 3.45
CA VAL A 67 3.48 -12.26 4.88
C VAL A 67 2.03 -11.85 5.06
N HIS A 68 1.61 -10.74 4.45
CA HIS A 68 0.22 -10.30 4.43
C HIS A 68 -0.72 -11.39 3.92
N ALA A 69 -0.49 -11.91 2.71
CA ALA A 69 -1.41 -12.88 2.10
C ALA A 69 -1.61 -14.15 2.94
N VAL A 70 -0.55 -14.65 3.59
CA VAL A 70 -0.62 -15.86 4.42
C VAL A 70 -1.30 -15.55 5.75
N HIS A 71 -0.88 -14.53 6.47
CA HIS A 71 -1.37 -14.29 7.83
C HIS A 71 -2.84 -13.86 7.87
N ILE A 72 -3.29 -13.07 6.90
CA ILE A 72 -4.70 -12.70 6.84
C ILE A 72 -5.59 -13.82 6.25
N SER A 73 -5.01 -14.86 5.65
CA SER A 73 -5.82 -16.00 5.20
C SER A 73 -6.34 -16.82 6.38
N PHE A 74 -5.73 -16.65 7.55
CA PHE A 74 -6.09 -17.32 8.80
C PHE A 74 -6.72 -16.39 9.85
N SER A 75 -6.79 -15.08 9.58
CA SER A 75 -7.27 -14.06 10.52
C SER A 75 -8.24 -13.09 9.86
N ASP A 76 -9.05 -12.40 10.66
CA ASP A 76 -9.86 -11.29 10.18
C ASP A 76 -8.98 -10.06 9.88
N ILE A 77 -9.43 -9.20 8.97
CA ILE A 77 -8.78 -7.92 8.71
C ILE A 77 -9.42 -6.87 9.63
N SER A 78 -8.81 -6.68 10.81
CA SER A 78 -9.22 -5.72 11.84
C SER A 78 -8.02 -4.98 12.42
N GLY A 79 -8.27 -3.86 13.12
CA GLY A 79 -7.22 -3.08 13.75
C GLY A 79 -6.39 -3.89 14.76
N GLU A 80 -7.06 -4.72 15.58
CA GLU A 80 -6.40 -5.61 16.55
C GLU A 80 -5.46 -6.60 15.84
N THR A 81 -5.93 -7.25 14.78
CA THR A 81 -5.09 -8.17 13.98
C THR A 81 -3.94 -7.44 13.33
N CYS A 82 -4.13 -6.23 12.80
CA CYS A 82 -3.04 -5.43 12.24
C CYS A 82 -1.99 -5.08 13.31
N LEU A 83 -2.43 -4.68 14.51
CA LEU A 83 -1.57 -4.32 15.63
C LEU A 83 -0.83 -5.51 16.27
N SER A 84 -1.23 -6.74 15.96
CA SER A 84 -0.44 -7.93 16.33
C SER A 84 0.93 -7.98 15.62
N CYS A 85 1.07 -7.25 14.50
CA CYS A 85 2.30 -7.18 13.71
C CYS A 85 2.82 -5.75 13.56
N HIS A 86 1.95 -4.75 13.54
CA HIS A 86 2.33 -3.34 13.38
C HIS A 86 2.30 -2.59 14.71
N ILE A 87 3.08 -1.52 14.81
CA ILE A 87 3.12 -0.68 16.00
C ILE A 87 2.03 0.37 15.92
N GLU A 88 1.27 0.54 17.00
CA GLU A 88 0.42 1.72 17.20
C GLU A 88 1.33 2.93 17.49
N ALA A 89 1.32 3.92 16.59
CA ALA A 89 2.15 5.11 16.73
C ALA A 89 1.54 6.10 17.72
N GLU A 90 0.23 6.30 17.63
CA GLU A 90 -0.63 7.08 18.53
C GLU A 90 -2.02 6.43 18.56
N PRO A 91 -2.90 6.73 19.53
CA PRO A 91 -4.22 6.13 19.59
C PRO A 91 -4.99 6.27 18.26
N GLY A 92 -5.29 5.14 17.62
CA GLY A 92 -5.99 5.09 16.32
C GLY A 92 -5.08 5.21 15.10
N LEU A 93 -3.78 5.43 15.28
CA LEU A 93 -2.78 5.54 14.21
C LEU A 93 -1.84 4.34 14.18
N ILE A 94 -1.72 3.69 13.02
CA ILE A 94 -0.89 2.49 12.83
C ILE A 94 0.32 2.79 11.94
N ARG A 95 1.48 2.31 12.37
CA ARG A 95 2.73 2.40 11.59
C ARG A 95 2.82 1.26 10.59
N VAL A 96 2.64 1.56 9.31
CA VAL A 96 2.63 0.57 8.21
C VAL A 96 3.99 0.34 7.57
N ASP A 97 4.94 1.26 7.77
CA ASP A 97 6.32 1.13 7.31
C ASP A 97 7.29 1.60 8.41
N SER A 98 8.10 0.67 8.93
CA SER A 98 9.10 0.96 9.96
C SER A 98 10.38 1.60 9.39
N VAL A 99 10.61 1.52 8.08
CA VAL A 99 11.82 2.08 7.45
C VAL A 99 11.65 3.57 7.18
N ASN A 100 10.48 3.94 6.64
CA ASN A 100 10.18 5.31 6.28
C ASN A 100 9.25 6.01 7.29
N ASP A 101 8.95 5.34 8.41
CA ASP A 101 8.13 5.84 9.50
C ASP A 101 6.70 6.24 9.09
N TYR A 102 6.11 5.56 8.11
CA TYR A 102 4.77 5.89 7.61
C TYR A 102 3.68 5.44 8.60
N VAL A 103 2.76 6.36 8.87
CA VAL A 103 1.64 6.18 9.79
C VAL A 103 0.35 6.55 9.07
N ILE A 104 -0.71 5.76 9.27
CA ILE A 104 -2.04 6.02 8.73
C ILE A 104 -3.10 5.81 9.81
N GLU A 105 -4.29 6.36 9.60
CA GLU A 105 -5.47 6.02 10.39
C GLU A 105 -5.76 4.52 10.29
N THR A 106 -5.89 3.86 11.44
CA THR A 106 -6.04 2.40 11.51
C THR A 106 -7.30 1.93 10.81
N GLU A 107 -8.42 2.62 11.02
CA GLU A 107 -9.69 2.29 10.37
C GLU A 107 -9.59 2.42 8.84
N PHE A 108 -8.93 3.48 8.36
CA PHE A 108 -8.69 3.68 6.93
C PHE A 108 -7.78 2.59 6.35
N GLY A 109 -6.71 2.24 7.08
CA GLY A 109 -5.81 1.15 6.72
C GLY A 109 -6.54 -0.18 6.59
N VAL A 110 -7.39 -0.52 7.58
CA VAL A 110 -8.22 -1.73 7.58
C VAL A 110 -9.15 -1.75 6.36
N LYS A 111 -9.91 -0.69 6.10
CA LYS A 111 -10.83 -0.61 4.94
C LYS A 111 -10.06 -0.75 3.62
N SER A 112 -8.95 -0.03 3.49
CA SER A 112 -8.11 -0.07 2.29
C SER A 112 -7.53 -1.46 2.06
N PHE A 113 -7.11 -2.15 3.11
CA PHE A 113 -6.57 -3.49 3.02
C PHE A 113 -7.65 -4.53 2.71
N GLN A 114 -8.85 -4.43 3.29
CA GLN A 114 -10.00 -5.28 2.95
C GLN A 114 -10.34 -5.19 1.44
N SER A 115 -10.20 -3.99 0.84
CA SER A 115 -10.44 -3.81 -0.60
C SER A 115 -9.50 -4.63 -1.49
N LEU A 116 -8.29 -4.98 -1.01
CA LEU A 116 -7.34 -5.83 -1.74
C LEU A 116 -7.80 -7.29 -1.81
N TYR A 117 -8.73 -7.72 -0.97
CA TYR A 117 -9.21 -9.11 -0.88
C TYR A 117 -10.70 -9.26 -1.21
N THR A 118 -11.37 -8.15 -1.54
CA THR A 118 -12.78 -8.14 -1.92
C THR A 118 -12.92 -8.25 -3.44
N THR A 119 -13.58 -9.30 -3.92
CA THR A 119 -13.90 -9.46 -5.35
C THR A 119 -14.80 -8.32 -5.81
N GLY A 120 -14.55 -7.80 -7.01
CA GLY A 120 -15.22 -6.64 -7.59
C GLY A 120 -14.55 -5.31 -7.25
N LYS A 121 -13.47 -5.29 -6.46
CA LYS A 121 -12.72 -4.06 -6.16
C LYS A 121 -11.51 -3.87 -7.08
N LEU A 122 -11.20 -2.61 -7.38
CA LEU A 122 -10.04 -2.25 -8.20
C LEU A 122 -8.71 -2.59 -7.51
N ALA A 123 -8.62 -2.37 -6.18
CA ALA A 123 -7.51 -2.82 -5.36
C ALA A 123 -7.25 -4.32 -5.49
N ASN A 124 -8.30 -5.16 -5.48
CA ASN A 124 -8.16 -6.61 -5.65
C ASN A 124 -7.55 -6.98 -7.01
N SER A 125 -7.93 -6.30 -8.09
CA SER A 125 -7.34 -6.52 -9.42
C SER A 125 -5.83 -6.25 -9.44
N HIS A 126 -5.39 -5.13 -8.85
CA HIS A 126 -3.97 -4.76 -8.79
C HIS A 126 -3.17 -5.70 -7.88
N LYS A 127 -3.74 -6.08 -6.73
CA LYS A 127 -3.15 -7.10 -5.86
C LYS A 127 -3.00 -8.45 -6.57
N ASN A 128 -4.00 -8.87 -7.35
CA ASN A 128 -3.94 -10.12 -8.13
C ASN A 128 -2.96 -10.04 -9.31
N ALA A 129 -2.70 -8.83 -9.83
CA ALA A 129 -1.61 -8.57 -10.77
C ALA A 129 -0.21 -8.63 -10.11
N GLY A 130 -0.14 -8.77 -8.77
CA GLY A 130 1.10 -8.90 -8.01
C GLY A 130 1.64 -7.59 -7.46
N LEU A 131 0.89 -6.49 -7.60
CA LEU A 131 1.29 -5.19 -7.09
C LEU A 131 1.19 -5.11 -5.56
N SER A 132 2.03 -4.27 -4.99
CA SER A 132 2.16 -3.93 -3.59
C SER A 132 1.79 -2.47 -3.36
N CYS A 133 1.59 -2.10 -2.09
CA CYS A 133 1.18 -0.75 -1.72
C CYS A 133 2.16 0.32 -2.24
N GLY A 134 3.46 0.03 -2.16
CA GLY A 134 4.53 0.94 -2.62
C GLY A 134 4.71 1.02 -4.14
N ASP A 135 3.97 0.23 -4.94
CA ASP A 135 3.97 0.40 -6.39
C ASP A 135 3.09 1.59 -6.83
N CYS A 136 2.18 2.02 -5.96
CA CYS A 136 1.35 3.21 -6.17
C CYS A 136 1.71 4.34 -5.21
N HIS A 137 1.87 4.03 -3.92
CA HIS A 137 2.09 5.00 -2.87
C HIS A 137 3.58 5.27 -2.64
N ALA A 138 3.95 6.55 -2.68
CA ALA A 138 5.28 6.99 -2.28
C ALA A 138 5.29 7.39 -0.80
N THR A 139 4.22 8.05 -0.33
CA THR A 139 4.12 8.60 1.03
C THR A 139 2.85 8.21 1.77
N TYR A 140 1.87 7.58 1.10
CA TYR A 140 0.56 7.22 1.68
C TYR A 140 -0.22 8.43 2.23
N ASP A 141 0.02 9.61 1.66
CA ASP A 141 -0.64 10.87 2.01
C ASP A 141 -2.00 11.00 1.28
N TYR A 142 -2.97 11.63 1.94
CA TYR A 142 -4.25 12.02 1.34
C TYR A 142 -4.07 12.90 0.08
N ASP A 143 -3.03 13.73 0.04
CA ASP A 143 -2.72 14.58 -1.12
C ASP A 143 -2.25 13.77 -2.34
N GLU A 144 -1.90 12.48 -2.19
CA GLU A 144 -1.59 11.60 -3.32
C GLU A 144 -2.83 11.29 -4.18
N ILE A 145 -4.05 11.37 -3.62
CA ILE A 145 -5.29 10.95 -4.31
C ILE A 145 -5.54 11.77 -5.58
N ASP A 146 -5.35 13.09 -5.50
CA ASP A 146 -5.56 14.00 -6.64
C ASP A 146 -4.37 13.97 -7.63
N ASN A 147 -3.22 13.44 -7.20
CA ASN A 147 -1.99 13.37 -7.98
C ASN A 147 -1.64 11.94 -8.44
N MET A 148 -2.56 10.98 -8.34
CA MET A 148 -2.28 9.57 -8.66
C MET A 148 -2.31 9.28 -10.18
N ALA A 149 -2.84 10.18 -11.00
CA ALA A 149 -3.00 9.95 -12.44
C ALA A 149 -1.68 9.57 -13.16
N PRO A 150 -0.51 10.19 -12.90
CA PRO A 150 0.77 9.75 -13.47
C PRO A 150 1.10 8.29 -13.13
N LYS A 151 0.81 7.82 -11.91
CA LYS A 151 1.07 6.42 -11.50
C LYS A 151 0.24 5.43 -12.29
N CYS A 152 -1.03 5.75 -12.57
CA CYS A 152 -1.88 4.92 -13.42
C CYS A 152 -1.29 4.78 -14.84
N LYS A 153 -0.80 5.90 -15.38
CA LYS A 153 -0.30 6.00 -16.77
C LYS A 153 1.01 5.24 -16.98
N GLU A 154 1.83 5.06 -15.94
CA GLU A 154 3.06 4.25 -16.00
C GLU A 154 2.81 2.81 -16.50
N CYS A 155 1.60 2.25 -16.27
CA CYS A 155 1.22 0.90 -16.71
C CYS A 155 0.09 0.87 -17.73
N HIS A 156 -0.86 1.80 -17.67
CA HIS A 156 -2.04 1.81 -18.55
C HIS A 156 -1.89 2.69 -19.80
N GLY A 157 -0.91 3.59 -19.83
CA GLY A 157 -0.77 4.60 -20.89
C GLY A 157 -1.64 5.83 -20.67
N ASP A 158 -1.51 6.81 -21.56
CA ASP A 158 -2.31 8.03 -21.57
C ASP A 158 -3.74 7.80 -22.11
N TYR A 159 -4.59 8.84 -22.05
CA TYR A 159 -5.99 8.78 -22.48
C TYR A 159 -6.19 8.18 -23.88
N PRO A 160 -5.45 8.58 -24.93
CA PRO A 160 -5.62 7.99 -26.25
C PRO A 160 -5.34 6.48 -26.30
N GLU A 161 -4.39 5.98 -25.53
CA GLU A 161 -4.07 4.57 -25.42
C GLU A 161 -5.18 3.81 -24.72
N VAL A 162 -5.63 4.27 -23.55
CA VAL A 162 -6.71 3.59 -22.82
C VAL A 162 -8.05 3.65 -23.56
N SER A 163 -8.32 4.73 -24.31
CA SER A 163 -9.48 4.83 -25.18
C SER A 163 -9.48 3.76 -26.26
N LYS A 164 -8.34 3.54 -26.93
CA LYS A 164 -8.20 2.46 -27.91
C LYS A 164 -8.38 1.08 -27.28
N LEU A 165 -7.85 0.86 -26.08
CA LEU A 165 -8.01 -0.41 -25.34
C LEU A 165 -9.47 -0.68 -24.91
N THR A 166 -10.30 0.36 -24.90
CA THR A 166 -11.70 0.29 -24.46
C THR A 166 -12.70 0.62 -25.57
N ALA A 167 -12.24 0.67 -26.82
CA ALA A 167 -13.08 1.02 -27.97
C ALA A 167 -14.24 0.04 -28.19
N ASP A 168 -14.05 -1.24 -27.85
CA ASP A 168 -15.06 -2.30 -27.99
C ASP A 168 -15.86 -2.54 -26.70
N ALA A 169 -15.86 -1.58 -25.76
CA ALA A 169 -16.69 -1.67 -24.56
C ALA A 169 -18.18 -1.69 -24.93
N GLU A 170 -19.01 -2.28 -24.07
CA GLU A 170 -20.45 -2.46 -24.28
C GLU A 170 -21.29 -1.17 -24.27
N TYR A 171 -20.63 -0.02 -24.15
CA TYR A 171 -21.27 1.29 -24.03
C TYR A 171 -21.29 2.04 -25.36
N GLU A 172 -22.33 2.83 -25.58
CA GLU A 172 -22.48 3.67 -26.78
C GLU A 172 -21.39 4.76 -26.92
N THR A 173 -20.72 5.08 -25.81
CA THR A 173 -19.65 6.07 -25.74
C THR A 173 -18.52 5.57 -24.84
N ASN A 174 -17.31 6.09 -25.07
CA ASN A 174 -16.14 5.74 -24.29
C ASN A 174 -15.85 6.81 -23.22
N PRO A 175 -15.89 6.48 -21.90
CA PRO A 175 -15.60 7.46 -20.85
C PRO A 175 -14.17 8.01 -20.90
N HIS A 176 -13.24 7.32 -21.58
CA HIS A 176 -11.86 7.77 -21.77
C HIS A 176 -11.70 8.77 -22.94
N GLU A 177 -12.73 8.92 -23.79
CA GLU A 177 -12.80 9.93 -24.85
C GLU A 177 -13.80 11.04 -24.49
N SER A 178 -13.67 11.60 -23.29
CA SER A 178 -14.58 12.62 -22.79
C SER A 178 -14.21 14.05 -23.21
N HIS A 179 -15.14 14.99 -22.99
CA HIS A 179 -14.87 16.43 -23.12
C HIS A 179 -14.00 17.01 -21.98
N PHE A 180 -13.51 16.16 -21.07
CA PHE A 180 -12.54 16.51 -20.03
C PHE A 180 -11.19 15.83 -20.32
N PRO A 181 -10.27 16.50 -21.04
CA PRO A 181 -9.04 15.87 -21.52
C PRO A 181 -8.07 15.44 -20.41
N ASN A 182 -8.24 15.96 -19.19
CA ASN A 182 -7.37 15.71 -18.04
C ASN A 182 -8.17 15.28 -16.79
N LEU A 183 -9.37 14.73 -16.95
CA LEU A 183 -10.16 14.26 -15.80
C LEU A 183 -9.40 13.17 -15.06
N ALA A 184 -8.96 13.39 -13.81
CA ALA A 184 -8.15 12.41 -13.09
C ALA A 184 -8.82 11.03 -13.03
N CYS A 185 -8.03 9.97 -13.27
CA CYS A 185 -8.51 8.58 -13.31
C CYS A 185 -9.28 8.21 -12.03
N THR A 186 -8.84 8.73 -10.89
CA THR A 186 -9.41 8.50 -9.56
C THR A 186 -10.83 9.05 -9.37
N LYS A 187 -11.30 9.96 -10.24
CA LYS A 187 -12.68 10.46 -10.19
C LYS A 187 -13.71 9.39 -10.55
N CYS A 188 -13.32 8.37 -11.34
CA CYS A 188 -14.15 7.19 -11.60
C CYS A 188 -13.57 5.93 -10.94
N HIS A 189 -12.26 5.72 -11.09
CA HIS A 189 -11.54 4.55 -10.60
C HIS A 189 -10.96 4.76 -9.19
N SER A 190 -11.82 4.69 -8.18
CA SER A 190 -11.38 4.67 -6.79
C SER A 190 -10.76 3.30 -6.45
N VAL A 191 -9.46 3.26 -6.12
CA VAL A 191 -8.74 1.99 -5.91
C VAL A 191 -9.25 1.26 -4.67
N HIS A 192 -9.34 1.98 -3.55
CA HIS A 192 -9.75 1.45 -2.24
C HIS A 192 -11.23 1.67 -1.90
N ASP A 193 -12.04 2.11 -2.87
CA ASP A 193 -13.47 2.36 -2.69
C ASP A 193 -14.27 1.84 -3.89
N ASP A 194 -15.59 2.04 -3.88
CA ASP A 194 -16.44 1.71 -5.03
C ASP A 194 -16.18 2.60 -6.26
N PHE A 195 -16.37 2.01 -7.44
CA PHE A 195 -16.36 2.74 -8.71
C PHE A 195 -17.46 3.80 -8.71
N LYS A 196 -17.17 4.95 -9.35
CA LYS A 196 -18.13 6.04 -9.51
C LYS A 196 -18.28 6.40 -10.98
N ASP A 197 -19.52 6.48 -11.44
CA ASP A 197 -19.81 7.03 -12.76
C ASP A 197 -19.88 8.56 -12.67
N TYR A 198 -18.71 9.20 -12.74
CA TYR A 198 -18.58 10.65 -12.68
C TYR A 198 -19.44 11.38 -13.73
N CYS A 199 -19.59 10.80 -14.91
CA CYS A 199 -20.33 11.40 -16.02
C CYS A 199 -21.84 11.41 -15.74
N SER A 200 -22.37 10.31 -15.20
CA SER A 200 -23.79 10.18 -14.89
C SER A 200 -24.18 10.85 -13.56
N GLU A 201 -23.24 11.10 -12.64
CA GLU A 201 -23.54 11.78 -11.38
C GLU A 201 -24.16 13.18 -11.55
N LYS A 202 -23.91 13.85 -12.68
CA LYS A 202 -24.34 15.24 -12.91
C LYS A 202 -25.03 15.49 -14.24
N CYS A 203 -24.62 14.82 -15.32
CA CYS A 203 -24.96 15.28 -16.67
C CYS A 203 -25.53 14.20 -17.59
N HIS A 204 -25.03 12.96 -17.52
CA HIS A 204 -25.36 11.90 -18.46
C HIS A 204 -26.19 10.79 -17.83
N LYS A 205 -26.65 9.84 -18.65
CA LYS A 205 -27.39 8.64 -18.23
C LYS A 205 -26.87 7.44 -19.01
N TRP A 206 -25.57 7.19 -18.88
CA TRP A 206 -24.89 6.08 -19.55
C TRP A 206 -24.71 4.86 -18.64
N ASP A 207 -24.89 5.05 -17.33
CA ASP A 207 -24.82 4.00 -16.30
C ASP A 207 -23.55 3.15 -16.45
N PHE A 208 -22.40 3.83 -16.59
CA PHE A 208 -21.12 3.17 -16.68
C PHE A 208 -20.87 2.34 -15.43
N ASN A 209 -20.28 1.18 -15.66
CA ASN A 209 -19.92 0.24 -14.63
C ASN A 209 -18.52 -0.29 -14.91
N TRP A 210 -17.72 -0.45 -13.86
CA TRP A 210 -16.42 -1.08 -13.95
C TRP A 210 -16.51 -2.51 -13.43
N GLN A 211 -16.01 -3.45 -14.23
CA GLN A 211 -15.93 -4.86 -13.86
C GLN A 211 -14.48 -5.27 -13.65
N GLN A 212 -14.26 -6.06 -12.60
CA GLN A 212 -12.94 -6.62 -12.31
C GLN A 212 -12.46 -7.51 -13.46
N LYS A 213 -11.27 -7.19 -13.99
CA LYS A 213 -10.67 -7.91 -15.12
C LYS A 213 -9.57 -8.91 -14.71
N VAL A 214 -8.96 -8.74 -13.53
CA VAL A 214 -7.86 -9.59 -13.05
C VAL A 214 -8.32 -10.37 -11.81
N SER A 215 -8.68 -11.63 -11.99
CA SER A 215 -9.00 -12.54 -10.88
C SER A 215 -7.74 -13.11 -10.24
N ALA A 216 -7.89 -13.64 -9.02
CA ALA A 216 -6.83 -14.45 -8.42
C ALA A 216 -6.53 -15.65 -9.33
N LYS A 217 -5.25 -16.02 -9.41
CA LYS A 217 -4.80 -17.25 -10.08
C LYS A 217 -4.96 -18.45 -9.17
#